data_AF-A0A6A4PTL8-F1
#
_entry.id   AF-A0A6A4PTL8-F1
#
_cell.length_a   1.000
_cell.length_b   1.000
_cell.length_c   1.000
_cell.angle_alpha   90.00
_cell.angle_beta   90.00
_cell.angle_gamma   90.00
#
_symmetry.space_group_name_H-M   'P 1'
#
loop_
_entity.id
_entity.type
_entity.pdbx_description
1 polymer ?
#
loop_
_entity_poly.entity_id
_entity_poly.type
_entity_poly.pdbx_seq_one_letter_code
_entity_poly.pdbx_strand_id
1 'polypeptide(L)' 'MKRALLSNNKYKFVDGSILMPPPDDPIFDDWEICNTMVVSWITRCVTDQIAQSTIYIDNA' A
#
# COMPACT_ATOMS: atom_id res chain seq x y z
N MET A 1 4.85 6.27 5.87
CA MET A 1 4.26 5.66 4.66
C MET A 1 4.18 6.61 3.45
N LYS A 2 3.54 7.79 3.55
CA LYS A 2 3.41 8.77 2.43
C LYS A 2 4.71 9.07 1.68
N ARG A 3 5.82 9.35 2.39
CA ARG A 3 7.14 9.63 1.77
C ARG A 3 7.70 8.44 0.97
N ALA A 4 7.55 7.22 1.47
CA ALA A 4 8.01 6.00 0.80
C ALA A 4 7.17 5.67 -0.45
N LEU A 5 5.87 5.96 -0.43
CA LEU A 5 5.01 5.81 -1.59
C LEU A 5 5.29 6.87 -2.67
N LEU A 6 5.59 8.11 -2.26
CA LEU A 6 6.00 9.18 -3.15
C LEU A 6 7.34 8.87 -3.84
N SER A 7 8.35 8.38 -3.11
CA SER A 7 9.66 8.04 -3.68
C SER A 7 9.61 6.89 -4.70
N ASN A 8 8.55 6.08 -4.67
CA ASN A 8 8.34 4.97 -5.61
C ASN A 8 7.28 5.28 -6.69
N ASN A 9 6.82 6.53 -6.81
CA ASN A 9 5.73 6.93 -7.70
C ASN A 9 4.41 6.15 -7.51
N LYS A 10 4.23 5.48 -6.36
CA LYS A 10 3.05 4.67 -6.05
C LYS A 10 1.99 5.41 -5.22
N TYR A 11 2.27 6.63 -4.76
CA TYR A 11 1.31 7.43 -3.98
C TYR A 11 -0.01 7.66 -4.73
N LYS A 12 0.06 7.78 -6.06
CA LYS A 12 -1.11 8.00 -6.92
C LYS A 12 -2.13 6.83 -6.93
N PHE A 13 -1.71 5.63 -6.53
CA PHE A 13 -2.60 4.49 -6.33
C PHE A 13 -3.40 4.61 -5.02
N VAL A 14 -2.90 5.38 -4.05
CA VAL A 14 -3.53 5.55 -2.73
C VAL A 14 -4.35 6.84 -2.65
N ASP A 15 -3.91 7.90 -3.33
CA ASP A 15 -4.64 9.17 -3.37
C ASP A 15 -5.84 9.19 -4.33
N GLY A 16 -6.01 8.12 -5.12
CA GLY A 16 -7.11 7.96 -6.08
C GLY A 16 -6.89 8.65 -7.43
N SER A 17 -5.71 9.22 -7.69
CA SER A 17 -5.39 9.85 -8.99
C SER A 17 -5.26 8.83 -10.13
N ILE A 18 -4.81 7.61 -9.82
CA ILE A 18 -4.84 6.49 -10.76
C ILE A 18 -6.13 5.70 -10.49
N LEU A 19 -7.10 5.87 -11.38
CA LEU A 19 -8.35 5.14 -11.33
C LEU A 19 -8.15 3.69 -11.77
N MET A 20 -9.01 2.80 -11.26
CA MET A 20 -9.08 1.44 -11.73
C MET A 20 -9.51 1.44 -13.20
N PRO A 21 -8.68 0.91 -14.13
CA PRO A 21 -9.05 0.81 -15.53
C PRO A 21 -10.17 -0.23 -15.72
N PRO A 22 -10.90 -0.17 -16.84
CA PRO A 22 -11.83 -1.22 -17.25
C PRO A 22 -11.13 -2.59 -17.40
N PRO A 23 -11.82 -3.72 -17.16
CA PRO A 23 -11.23 -5.06 -17.31
C PRO A 23 -10.78 -5.41 -18.73
N ASP A 24 -11.29 -4.71 -19.74
CA ASP A 24 -10.93 -4.84 -21.15
C ASP A 24 -9.75 -3.94 -21.56
N ASP A 25 -9.25 -3.10 -20.65
CA ASP A 25 -8.10 -2.24 -20.91
C ASP A 25 -6.79 -3.06 -20.82
N PRO A 26 -5.89 -2.97 -21.82
CA PRO A 26 -4.58 -3.62 -21.78
C PRO A 26 -3.74 -3.30 -20.53
N ILE A 27 -4.01 -2.19 -19.83
CA ILE A 27 -3.27 -1.80 -18.62
C ILE A 27 -3.89 -2.37 -17.32
N PHE A 28 -5.00 -3.11 -17.40
CA PHE A 28 -5.69 -3.64 -16.23
C PHE A 28 -4.80 -4.56 -15.40
N ASP A 29 -4.12 -5.51 -16.06
CA ASP A 29 -3.23 -6.46 -15.39
C ASP A 29 -2.06 -5.73 -14.69
N ASP A 30 -1.46 -4.76 -15.36
CA ASP A 30 -0.36 -3.94 -14.79
C ASP A 30 -0.84 -3.11 -13.59
N TRP A 31 -2.06 -2.57 -13.67
CA TRP A 31 -2.69 -1.85 -12.58
C TRP A 31 -2.96 -2.78 -11.39
N GLU A 32 -3.48 -3.98 -11.62
CA GLU A 32 -3.80 -4.96 -10.60
C GLU A 32 -2.54 -5.40 -9.83
N ILE A 33 -1.45 -5.68 -10.55
CA ILE A 33 -0.15 -6.03 -9.97
C ILE A 33 0.35 -4.87 -9.08
N CYS A 34 0.32 -3.64 -9.61
CA CYS A 34 0.78 -2.47 -8.87
C CYS A 34 -0.07 -2.22 -7.61
N ASN A 35 -1.40 -2.32 -7.72
CA ASN A 35 -2.33 -2.16 -6.63
C ASN A 35 -2.09 -3.22 -5.54
N THR A 36 -1.93 -4.49 -5.94
CA THR A 36 -1.64 -5.61 -5.03
C THR A 36 -0.32 -5.41 -4.27
N MET A 37 0.73 -4.92 -4.93
CA MET A 37 2.00 -4.59 -4.27
C MET A 37 1.84 -3.48 -3.24
N VAL A 38 1.10 -2.41 -3.57
CA VAL A 38 0.84 -1.29 -2.66
C VAL A 38 0.08 -1.76 -1.43
N VAL A 39 -0.99 -2.55 -1.61
CA VAL A 39 -1.75 -3.15 -0.52
C VAL A 39 -0.85 -4.01 0.37
N SER A 40 -0.03 -4.88 -0.23
CA SER A 40 0.89 -5.75 0.51
C SER A 40 1.89 -4.95 1.35
N TRP A 41 2.44 -3.86 0.82
CA TRP A 41 3.33 -2.97 1.57
C TRP A 41 2.63 -2.27 2.73
N ILE A 42 1.42 -1.76 2.50
CA ILE A 42 0.61 -1.13 3.55
C ILE A 42 0.36 -2.12 4.67
N THR A 43 -0.14 -3.32 4.34
CA THR A 43 -0.44 -4.38 5.31
C THR A 43 0.80 -4.77 6.10
N ARG A 44 1.95 -4.98 5.44
CA ARG A 44 3.20 -5.31 6.12
C ARG A 44 3.64 -4.21 7.08
N CYS A 45 3.66 -2.96 6.64
CA CYS A 45 4.03 -1.83 7.49
C CYS A 45 3.09 -1.66 8.70
N VAL A 46 1.79 -1.86 8.51
CA VAL A 46 0.81 -1.77 9.60
C VAL A 46 1.01 -2.91 10.59
N THR A 47 1.19 -4.14 10.13
CA THR A 47 1.46 -5.29 10.99
C THR A 47 2.75 -5.11 11.81
N ASP A 48 3.83 -4.64 11.18
CA ASP A 48 5.09 -4.37 11.87
C ASP A 48 4.93 -3.26 12.93
N GLN A 49 4.18 -2.20 12.62
CA GLN A 49 3.91 -1.11 13.56
C GLN A 49 3.04 -1.57 14.74
N ILE A 50 2.02 -2.39 14.48
CA ILE A 50 1.16 -2.96 15.52
C ILE A 50 1.99 -3.86 16.42
N ALA A 51 2.77 -4.79 15.86
CA ALA A 51 3.64 -5.68 16.62
C ALA A 51 4.63 -4.91 17.52
N GLN A 52 5.23 -3.83 16.99
CA GLN A 52 6.10 -2.95 17.78
C GLN A 52 5.35 -2.24 18.91
N SER A 53 4.13 -1.78 18.67
CA SER A 53 3.31 -1.11 19.70
C SER A 53 2.86 -2.05 20.81
N THR A 54 2.58 -3.32 20.49
CA THR A 54 2.16 -4.33 21.49
C THR A 54 3.30 -4.77 22.40
N ILE A 55 4.55 -4.84 21.89
CA ILE A 55 5.73 -5.15 22.71
C ILE A 55 5.99 -4.05 23.76
N TYR A 56 5.49 -2.83 23.54
CA TYR A 56 5.63 -1.73 24.48
C TYR A 56 4.55 -1.71 25.58
N ILE A 57 3.54 -2.59 25.50
CA ILE A 57 2.54 -2.81 26.56
C ILE A 57 3.05 -3.93 27.48
N ASP A 58 4.16 -3.68 28.16
CA ASP A 58 4.74 -4.62 29.15
C ASP A 58 4.87 -3.99 30.53
N ASN A 59 3.94 -3.07 30.85
CA ASN A 59 3.68 -2.63 32.22
C ASN A 59 2.17 -2.37 32.39
N ALA A 60 1.46 -3.37 32.90
CA ALA A 60 0.18 -3.22 33.59
C ALA A 60 0.33 -3.79 35.01
#